data_AF-X6K0A4-F1
#
_entry.id   AF-X6K0A4-F1
#
_cell.length_a   1.000
_cell.length_b   1.000
_cell.length_c   1.000
_cell.angle_alpha   90.00
_cell.angle_beta   90.00
_cell.angle_gamma   90.00
#
_symmetry.space_group_name_H-M   'P 1'
#
loop_
_entity.id
_entity.type
_entity.pdbx_description
1 polymer ?
#
loop_
_entity_poly.entity_id
_entity_poly.type
_entity_poly.pdbx_seq_one_letter_code
_entity_poly.pdbx_strand_id
1 'polypeptide(L)'
;MFGSGIEKKSVPLSDSIGMEAIFGTPNAVAGPAINAVTALRVPAVYSAIVLVTGTIGSLPAKVFNSSPSGKRTADTHPAYRLVHDESNDWTSAGALRGQLTADALLHDHGFAFANRVNDRVVEFIRLDPRSVSIKADPATGEPFYEQRVGTQIRRFGHREILHISAPLGLAPVKAGREAIGLAKVMEEHAASLFANGARPGGVIKTRKVLGEDVKRKFAAAWNAAFGRGGSGGVAVLDEDMSFEGLDAMTAADAEFTATRAEQVVEIARLFRVPPHLLFELSRATWSNAEEMFQSFLTLTLRPWLDAWEWAYARVLLTPEERASGYYVEFVIDDIMTANTATRATTYQQYRAMGVLTANEVRAGLNRAPIDGGDTLENPNITPGKPAGQNDNRKPGEVAA
;
A
#
# COMPACT_ATOMS: atom_id res chain seq x y z
N MET A 1 -51.49 3.65 -36.92
CA MET A 1 -50.29 2.81 -37.07
C MET A 1 -49.08 3.69 -36.84
N PHE A 2 -48.48 3.64 -35.65
CA PHE A 2 -47.28 4.40 -35.31
C PHE A 2 -46.14 3.42 -35.04
N GLY A 3 -45.11 3.44 -35.89
CA GLY A 3 -43.87 2.70 -35.68
C GLY A 3 -42.93 3.49 -34.78
N SER A 4 -42.62 2.96 -33.60
CA SER A 4 -41.60 3.49 -32.70
C SER A 4 -40.20 3.06 -33.18
N GLY A 5 -39.41 4.01 -33.68
CA GLY A 5 -37.97 3.81 -33.86
C GLY A 5 -37.27 3.80 -32.50
N ILE A 6 -36.59 2.70 -32.17
CA ILE A 6 -35.72 2.60 -31.00
C ILE A 6 -34.41 3.34 -31.36
N GLU A 7 -34.25 4.54 -30.82
CA GLU A 7 -33.00 5.29 -30.92
C GLU A 7 -31.96 4.67 -29.98
N LYS A 8 -31.04 3.87 -30.53
CA LYS A 8 -29.84 3.41 -29.80
C LYS A 8 -28.90 4.61 -29.66
N LYS A 9 -28.75 5.13 -28.43
CA LYS A 9 -27.73 6.13 -28.11
C LYS A 9 -26.34 5.61 -28.48
N SER A 10 -25.68 6.29 -29.41
CA SER A 10 -24.28 6.04 -29.78
C SER A 10 -23.35 6.48 -28.66
N VAL A 11 -22.49 5.58 -28.19
CA VAL A 11 -21.41 5.90 -27.24
C VAL A 11 -20.25 6.53 -28.04
N PRO A 12 -19.74 7.72 -27.65
CA PRO A 12 -18.60 8.34 -28.33
C PRO A 12 -17.32 7.51 -28.19
N LEU A 13 -16.50 7.44 -29.24
CA LEU A 13 -15.19 6.76 -29.25
C LEU A 13 -14.16 7.33 -28.24
N SER A 14 -14.43 8.52 -27.70
CA SER A 14 -13.60 9.18 -26.69
C SER A 14 -13.97 8.81 -25.25
N ASP A 15 -15.05 8.05 -25.03
CA ASP A 15 -15.51 7.66 -23.70
C ASP A 15 -15.00 6.26 -23.34
N SER A 16 -13.88 6.20 -22.61
CA SER A 16 -13.24 4.94 -22.21
C SER A 16 -14.12 4.08 -21.30
N ILE A 17 -14.98 4.70 -20.50
CA ILE A 17 -15.90 4.02 -19.56
C ILE A 17 -17.06 3.36 -20.35
N GLY A 18 -17.59 4.06 -21.37
CA GLY A 18 -18.62 3.51 -22.25
C GLY A 18 -18.12 2.39 -23.16
N MET A 19 -16.84 2.44 -23.57
CA MET A 19 -16.21 1.39 -24.38
C MET A 19 -15.93 0.11 -23.58
N GLU A 20 -15.53 0.19 -22.31
CA GLU A 20 -15.37 -0.99 -21.44
C GLU A 20 -16.69 -1.74 -21.23
N ALA A 21 -17.81 -1.03 -21.15
CA ALA A 21 -19.14 -1.63 -20.99
C ALA A 21 -19.67 -2.36 -22.24
N ILE A 22 -19.20 -1.97 -23.43
CA ILE A 22 -19.65 -2.55 -24.73
C ILE A 22 -18.70 -3.63 -25.23
N PHE A 23 -17.38 -3.43 -25.08
CA PHE A 23 -16.36 -4.29 -25.69
C PHE A 23 -15.57 -5.15 -24.68
N GLY A 24 -15.85 -5.00 -23.38
CA GLY A 24 -15.04 -5.60 -22.33
C GLY A 24 -13.69 -4.91 -22.19
N THR A 25 -12.93 -5.30 -21.16
CA THR A 25 -11.58 -4.77 -20.92
C THR A 25 -10.67 -5.15 -22.10
N PRO A 26 -10.03 -4.21 -22.81
CA PRO A 26 -9.12 -4.52 -23.89
C PRO A 26 -8.00 -5.45 -23.39
N ASN A 27 -7.62 -6.43 -24.21
CA ASN A 27 -6.44 -7.26 -23.94
C ASN A 27 -5.22 -6.35 -23.75
N ALA A 28 -4.34 -6.71 -22.82
CA ALA A 28 -3.01 -6.12 -22.76
C ALA A 28 -2.32 -6.42 -24.10
N VAL A 29 -1.53 -5.47 -24.61
CA VAL A 29 -0.78 -5.61 -25.87
C VAL A 29 0.15 -6.82 -25.80
N ALA A 30 0.55 -7.21 -24.58
CA ALA A 30 1.16 -8.49 -24.27
C ALA A 30 0.37 -9.25 -23.19
N GLY A 31 -0.58 -10.10 -23.61
CA GLY A 31 -1.11 -11.17 -22.75
C GLY A 31 -2.56 -11.02 -22.28
N PRO A 32 -2.96 -11.78 -21.23
CA PRO A 32 -4.36 -11.91 -20.82
C PRO A 32 -4.95 -10.57 -20.33
N ALA A 33 -6.26 -10.36 -20.52
CA ALA A 33 -6.95 -9.17 -20.03
C ALA A 33 -6.73 -8.98 -18.51
N ILE A 34 -6.32 -7.77 -18.12
CA ILE A 34 -6.03 -7.41 -16.72
C ILE A 34 -7.17 -6.58 -16.16
N ASN A 35 -7.90 -7.18 -15.22
CA ASN A 35 -8.88 -6.51 -14.35
C ASN A 35 -8.46 -6.63 -12.88
N ALA A 36 -9.23 -6.04 -11.97
CA ALA A 36 -8.96 -6.07 -10.52
C ALA A 36 -8.71 -7.49 -9.97
N VAL A 37 -9.51 -8.48 -10.39
CA VAL A 37 -9.39 -9.87 -9.91
C VAL A 37 -8.11 -10.53 -10.42
N THR A 38 -7.79 -10.36 -11.71
CA THR A 38 -6.57 -10.94 -12.29
C THR A 38 -5.31 -10.22 -11.82
N ALA A 39 -5.38 -8.90 -11.59
CA ALA A 39 -4.26 -8.12 -11.09
C ALA A 39 -3.86 -8.58 -9.67
N LEU A 40 -4.84 -8.85 -8.80
CA LEU A 40 -4.61 -9.39 -7.45
C LEU A 40 -3.95 -10.78 -7.43
N ARG A 41 -3.90 -11.49 -8.56
CA ARG A 41 -3.15 -12.75 -8.64
C ARG A 41 -1.64 -12.54 -8.77
N VAL A 42 -1.20 -11.34 -9.15
CA VAL A 42 0.23 -11.00 -9.20
C VAL A 42 0.69 -10.66 -7.77
N PRO A 43 1.65 -11.40 -7.19
CA PRO A 43 2.02 -11.23 -5.79
C PRO A 43 2.46 -9.80 -5.42
N ALA A 44 3.20 -9.13 -6.30
CA ALA A 44 3.64 -7.76 -6.07
C ALA A 44 2.46 -6.76 -5.97
N VAL A 45 1.43 -6.94 -6.80
CA VAL A 45 0.20 -6.13 -6.77
C VAL A 45 -0.57 -6.38 -5.47
N TYR A 46 -0.75 -7.65 -5.11
CA TYR A 46 -1.43 -8.04 -3.88
C TYR A 46 -0.73 -7.45 -2.64
N SER A 47 0.59 -7.63 -2.55
CA SER A 47 1.39 -7.09 -1.45
C SER A 47 1.32 -5.57 -1.35
N ALA A 48 1.38 -4.85 -2.48
CA ALA A 48 1.28 -3.39 -2.49
C ALA A 48 -0.08 -2.90 -2.00
N ILE A 49 -1.18 -3.52 -2.45
CA ILE A 49 -2.53 -3.17 -2.01
C ILE A 49 -2.71 -3.48 -0.53
N VAL A 50 -2.29 -4.67 -0.07
CA VAL A 50 -2.39 -5.06 1.35
C VAL A 50 -1.59 -4.12 2.24
N LEU A 51 -0.37 -3.75 1.83
CA LEU A 51 0.46 -2.82 2.59
C LEU A 51 -0.24 -1.45 2.73
N VAL A 52 -0.63 -0.82 1.61
CA VAL A 52 -1.23 0.52 1.63
C VAL A 52 -2.55 0.53 2.40
N THR A 53 -3.45 -0.41 2.09
CA THR A 53 -4.78 -0.47 2.69
C THR A 53 -4.73 -0.91 4.16
N GLY A 54 -3.83 -1.82 4.51
CA GLY A 54 -3.58 -2.26 5.88
C GLY A 54 -3.06 -1.11 6.74
N THR A 55 -2.07 -0.35 6.25
CA THR A 55 -1.52 0.78 7.01
C THR A 55 -2.53 1.92 7.18
N ILE A 56 -3.26 2.28 6.14
CA ILE A 56 -4.31 3.32 6.22
C ILE A 56 -5.47 2.87 7.14
N GLY A 57 -5.82 1.59 7.10
CA GLY A 57 -6.86 1.03 7.96
C GLY A 57 -6.43 0.95 9.44
N SER A 58 -5.15 0.68 9.71
CA SER A 58 -4.62 0.60 11.07
C SER A 58 -4.40 1.96 11.73
N LEU A 59 -4.23 3.02 10.94
CA LEU A 59 -3.99 4.36 11.46
C LEU A 59 -5.23 4.93 12.17
N PRO A 60 -5.10 5.36 13.43
CA PRO A 60 -6.16 6.09 14.11
C PRO A 60 -6.35 7.47 13.47
N ALA A 61 -7.59 7.80 13.14
CA ALA A 61 -7.99 9.16 12.78
C ALA A 61 -8.81 9.73 13.93
N LYS A 62 -8.62 11.02 14.24
CA LYS A 62 -9.32 11.70 15.32
C LYS A 62 -9.85 13.04 14.85
N VAL A 63 -10.92 13.50 15.49
CA VAL A 63 -11.41 14.87 15.35
C VAL A 63 -10.67 15.73 16.37
N PHE A 64 -10.16 16.87 15.91
CA PHE A 64 -9.50 17.85 16.74
C PHE A 64 -10.23 19.19 16.66
N ASN A 65 -10.09 20.00 17.71
CA ASN A 65 -10.43 21.42 17.72
C ASN A 65 -9.15 22.22 18.00
N SER A 66 -8.81 23.11 17.07
CA SER A 66 -7.73 24.07 17.25
C SER A 66 -8.28 25.34 17.85
N SER A 67 -7.76 25.72 19.02
CA SER A 67 -8.12 26.96 19.72
C SER A 67 -6.85 27.78 20.00
N PRO A 68 -6.96 29.06 20.39
CA PRO A 68 -5.81 29.84 20.86
C PRO A 68 -5.06 29.18 22.04
N SER A 69 -5.72 28.28 22.77
CA SER A 69 -5.13 27.51 23.88
C SER A 69 -4.43 26.22 23.45
N GLY A 70 -4.38 25.93 22.14
CA GLY A 70 -3.76 24.75 21.56
C GLY A 70 -4.74 23.79 20.89
N LYS A 71 -4.19 22.69 20.38
CA LYS A 71 -4.90 21.56 19.75
C LYS A 71 -5.43 20.62 20.83
N ARG A 72 -6.73 20.30 20.78
CA ARG A 72 -7.36 19.31 21.67
C ARG A 72 -8.16 18.30 20.86
N THR A 73 -8.14 17.05 21.30
CA THR A 73 -9.02 16.02 20.75
C THR A 73 -10.47 16.36 21.09
N ALA A 74 -11.36 16.31 20.10
CA ALA A 74 -12.79 16.54 20.24
C ALA A 74 -13.54 15.20 20.30
N ASP A 75 -13.32 14.45 21.39
CA ASP A 75 -13.90 13.13 21.67
C ASP A 75 -15.43 13.12 21.78
N THR A 76 -16.01 14.21 22.27
CA THR A 76 -17.47 14.40 22.40
C THR A 76 -18.16 14.79 21.08
N HIS A 77 -17.39 15.07 20.02
CA HIS A 77 -17.96 15.45 18.73
C HIS A 77 -18.64 14.24 18.05
N PRO A 78 -19.86 14.34 17.48
CA PRO A 78 -20.55 13.20 16.87
C PRO A 78 -19.74 12.47 15.78
N ALA A 79 -18.94 13.23 15.02
CA ALA A 79 -18.05 12.68 14.00
C ALA A 79 -16.92 11.80 14.57
N TYR A 80 -16.57 11.94 15.85
CA TYR A 80 -15.45 11.21 16.45
C TYR A 80 -15.65 9.69 16.34
N ARG A 81 -16.84 9.20 16.71
CA ARG A 81 -17.19 7.76 16.61
C ARG A 81 -16.97 7.23 15.19
N LEU A 82 -17.44 7.97 14.18
CA LEU A 82 -17.40 7.56 12.77
C LEU A 82 -15.98 7.53 12.18
N VAL A 83 -15.10 8.38 12.69
CA VAL A 83 -13.72 8.50 12.23
C VAL A 83 -12.81 7.55 12.99
N HIS A 84 -13.02 7.37 14.29
CA HIS A 84 -12.12 6.63 15.17
C HIS A 84 -12.57 5.18 15.41
N ASP A 85 -13.84 4.96 15.78
CA ASP A 85 -14.32 3.69 16.31
C ASP A 85 -14.93 2.81 15.20
N GLU A 86 -16.10 3.20 14.72
CA GLU A 86 -16.93 2.38 13.82
C GLU A 86 -17.65 3.22 12.77
N SER A 87 -17.69 2.68 11.56
CA SER A 87 -18.41 3.29 10.46
C SER A 87 -19.90 2.93 10.46
N ASN A 88 -20.23 1.74 10.95
CA ASN A 88 -21.56 1.19 11.17
C ASN A 88 -21.42 0.03 12.17
N ASP A 89 -22.54 -0.57 12.59
CA ASP A 89 -22.58 -1.58 13.66
C ASP A 89 -21.77 -2.86 13.37
N TRP A 90 -21.33 -3.09 12.12
CA TRP A 90 -20.57 -4.28 11.72
C TRP A 90 -19.21 -3.98 11.08
N THR A 91 -18.84 -2.72 10.91
CA THR A 91 -17.61 -2.31 10.21
C THR A 91 -16.89 -1.22 10.98
N SER A 92 -15.68 -1.51 11.46
CA SER A 92 -14.83 -0.51 12.12
C SER A 92 -14.47 0.64 11.17
N ALA A 93 -14.18 1.82 11.72
CA ALA A 93 -13.80 2.98 10.90
C ALA A 93 -12.51 2.69 10.09
N GLY A 94 -11.56 1.96 10.69
CA GLY A 94 -10.35 1.49 10.03
C GLY A 94 -10.61 0.51 8.89
N ALA A 95 -11.52 -0.45 9.06
CA ALA A 95 -11.89 -1.40 8.02
C ALA A 95 -12.51 -0.69 6.80
N LEU A 96 -13.40 0.29 7.03
CA LEU A 96 -13.95 1.10 5.94
C LEU A 96 -12.84 1.85 5.18
N ARG A 97 -11.86 2.43 5.91
CA ARG A 97 -10.73 3.11 5.28
C ARG A 97 -9.91 2.22 4.37
N GLY A 98 -9.58 1.01 4.86
CA GLY A 98 -8.91 0.00 4.06
C GLY A 98 -9.72 -0.37 2.81
N GLN A 99 -11.02 -0.61 2.96
CA GLN A 99 -11.90 -1.01 1.87
C GLN A 99 -12.05 0.07 0.78
N LEU A 100 -12.32 1.33 1.13
CA LEU A 100 -12.46 2.38 0.11
C LEU A 100 -11.14 2.73 -0.55
N THR A 101 -10.02 2.60 0.17
CA THR A 101 -8.69 2.75 -0.43
C THR A 101 -8.41 1.61 -1.40
N ALA A 102 -8.79 0.37 -1.06
CA ALA A 102 -8.68 -0.78 -1.97
C ALA A 102 -9.53 -0.57 -3.23
N ASP A 103 -10.76 -0.08 -3.07
CA ASP A 103 -11.64 0.26 -4.18
C ASP A 103 -11.01 1.30 -5.09
N ALA A 104 -10.43 2.37 -4.53
CA ALA A 104 -9.70 3.36 -5.33
C ALA A 104 -8.53 2.74 -6.09
N LEU A 105 -7.72 1.91 -5.43
CA LEU A 105 -6.56 1.25 -6.03
C LEU A 105 -6.92 0.22 -7.14
N LEU A 106 -8.14 -0.32 -7.12
CA LEU A 106 -8.63 -1.35 -8.04
C LEU A 106 -9.59 -0.83 -9.11
N HIS A 107 -10.36 0.21 -8.80
CA HIS A 107 -11.55 0.66 -9.53
C HIS A 107 -11.64 2.19 -9.67
N ASP A 108 -10.52 2.90 -9.51
CA ASP A 108 -10.31 4.35 -9.63
C ASP A 108 -10.82 5.15 -8.43
N HIS A 109 -11.93 4.74 -7.85
CA HIS A 109 -12.57 5.42 -6.73
C HIS A 109 -13.14 4.44 -5.70
N GLY A 110 -13.21 4.89 -4.45
CA GLY A 110 -13.95 4.24 -3.37
C GLY A 110 -15.05 5.18 -2.85
N PHE A 111 -16.22 4.60 -2.56
CA PHE A 111 -17.40 5.35 -2.12
C PHE A 111 -18.07 4.73 -0.91
N ALA A 112 -18.55 5.57 0.00
CA ALA A 112 -19.53 5.18 1.01
C ALA A 112 -20.66 6.19 1.09
N PHE A 113 -21.89 5.70 1.21
CA PHE A 113 -23.06 6.52 1.49
C PHE A 113 -23.04 6.97 2.95
N ALA A 114 -23.18 8.28 3.16
CA ALA A 114 -23.25 8.91 4.47
C ALA A 114 -24.71 9.05 4.89
N ASN A 115 -25.24 8.08 5.63
CA ASN A 115 -26.63 8.10 6.05
C ASN A 115 -26.83 9.16 7.14
N ARG A 116 -27.86 10.00 6.99
CA ARG A 116 -28.14 11.12 7.89
C ARG A 116 -29.46 10.97 8.62
N VAL A 117 -29.45 11.28 9.91
CA VAL A 117 -30.65 11.42 10.75
C VAL A 117 -30.57 12.79 11.43
N ASN A 118 -31.59 13.63 11.23
CA ASN A 118 -31.62 15.01 11.74
C ASN A 118 -30.35 15.80 11.37
N ASP A 119 -30.00 15.78 10.08
CA ASP A 119 -28.80 16.42 9.47
C ASP A 119 -27.43 15.91 9.94
N ARG A 120 -27.39 14.94 10.85
CA ARG A 120 -26.16 14.33 11.35
C ARG A 120 -25.89 13.01 10.67
N VAL A 121 -24.65 12.80 10.21
CA VAL A 121 -24.22 11.48 9.72
C VAL A 121 -24.18 10.52 10.90
N VAL A 122 -24.85 9.39 10.78
CA VAL A 122 -24.91 8.36 11.82
C VAL A 122 -24.15 7.10 11.45
N GLU A 123 -23.95 6.85 10.16
CA GLU A 123 -23.20 5.69 9.65
C GLU A 123 -22.69 5.95 8.23
N PHE A 124 -21.69 5.15 7.85
CA PHE A 124 -21.21 5.02 6.48
C PHE A 124 -21.46 3.60 5.97
N ILE A 125 -22.01 3.51 4.75
CA ILE A 125 -22.26 2.24 4.08
C ILE A 125 -21.45 2.22 2.79
N ARG A 126 -20.43 1.35 2.70
CA ARG A 126 -19.64 1.17 1.49
C ARG A 126 -20.53 0.82 0.30
N LEU A 127 -20.30 1.50 -0.81
CA LEU A 127 -20.97 1.23 -2.08
C LEU A 127 -20.01 0.49 -3.02
N ASP A 128 -20.55 -0.38 -3.88
CA ASP A 128 -19.74 -0.99 -4.94
C ASP A 128 -19.28 0.12 -5.91
N PRO A 129 -17.97 0.34 -6.10
CA PRO A 129 -17.47 1.41 -6.96
C PRO A 129 -17.90 1.27 -8.41
N ARG A 130 -18.20 0.04 -8.88
CA ARG A 130 -18.68 -0.23 -10.24
C ARG A 130 -20.14 0.20 -10.44
N SER A 131 -20.87 0.44 -9.35
CA SER A 131 -22.27 0.87 -9.38
C SER A 131 -22.44 2.39 -9.37
N VAL A 132 -21.36 3.14 -9.15
CA VAL A 132 -21.37 4.59 -8.96
C VAL A 132 -20.67 5.30 -10.12
N SER A 133 -21.30 6.33 -10.68
CA SER A 133 -20.66 7.25 -11.63
C SER A 133 -20.59 8.66 -11.05
N ILE A 134 -19.45 9.30 -11.23
CA ILE A 134 -19.23 10.70 -10.86
C ILE A 134 -19.62 11.58 -12.04
N LYS A 135 -20.42 12.61 -11.77
CA LYS A 135 -20.77 13.65 -12.74
C LYS A 135 -20.53 15.02 -12.11
N ALA A 136 -20.47 16.04 -12.95
CA ALA A 136 -20.40 17.43 -12.50
C ALA A 136 -21.60 18.19 -13.03
N ASP A 137 -22.14 19.09 -12.22
CA ASP A 137 -23.12 20.07 -12.67
C ASP A 137 -22.46 20.99 -13.73
N PRO A 138 -23.03 21.12 -14.94
CA PRO A 138 -22.42 21.93 -15.99
C PRO A 138 -22.35 23.43 -15.69
N ALA A 139 -23.18 23.95 -14.80
CA ALA A 139 -23.25 25.36 -14.45
C ALA A 139 -22.35 25.70 -13.25
N THR A 140 -22.33 24.85 -12.22
CA THR A 140 -21.57 25.12 -10.98
C THR A 140 -20.24 24.36 -10.90
N GLY A 141 -20.06 23.30 -11.69
CA GLY A 141 -18.93 22.37 -11.59
C GLY A 141 -19.01 21.45 -10.37
N GLU A 142 -20.09 21.51 -9.59
CA GLU A 142 -20.25 20.74 -8.37
C GLU A 142 -20.39 19.24 -8.68
N PRO A 143 -19.61 18.36 -8.02
CA PRO A 143 -19.72 16.93 -8.25
C PRO A 143 -20.99 16.36 -7.64
N PHE A 144 -21.67 15.49 -8.38
CA PHE A 144 -22.74 14.64 -7.87
C PHE A 144 -22.53 13.19 -8.30
N TYR A 145 -23.14 12.28 -7.55
CA TYR A 145 -22.95 10.85 -7.73
C TYR A 145 -24.27 10.19 -8.15
N GLU A 146 -24.21 9.34 -9.16
CA GLU A 146 -25.33 8.49 -9.55
C GLU A 146 -25.00 7.03 -9.24
N GLN A 147 -25.79 6.40 -8.38
CA GLN A 147 -25.68 4.97 -8.08
C GLN A 147 -26.77 4.20 -8.82
N ARG A 148 -26.38 3.17 -9.57
CA ARG A 148 -27.30 2.23 -10.21
C ARG A 148 -27.58 1.04 -9.29
N VAL A 149 -28.85 0.85 -8.93
CA VAL A 149 -29.33 -0.31 -8.16
C VAL A 149 -30.42 -1.00 -8.96
N GLY A 150 -30.05 -2.07 -9.67
CA GLY A 150 -30.93 -2.72 -10.65
C GLY A 150 -31.30 -1.74 -11.77
N THR A 151 -32.59 -1.45 -11.92
CA THR A 151 -33.13 -0.49 -12.90
C THR A 151 -33.23 0.94 -12.37
N GLN A 152 -33.05 1.15 -11.07
CA GLN A 152 -33.18 2.48 -10.45
C GLN A 152 -31.83 3.21 -10.42
N ILE A 153 -31.89 4.52 -10.58
CA ILE A 153 -30.74 5.42 -10.41
C ILE A 153 -31.03 6.33 -9.22
N ARG A 154 -30.19 6.25 -8.19
CA ARG A 154 -30.21 7.15 -7.03
C ARG A 154 -29.18 8.25 -7.25
N ARG A 155 -29.53 9.49 -6.92
CA ARG A 155 -28.66 10.66 -7.03
C ARG A 155 -28.29 11.14 -5.63
N PHE A 156 -27.01 11.47 -5.46
CA PHE A 156 -26.46 11.94 -4.20
C PHE A 156 -25.59 13.18 -4.45
N GLY A 157 -25.72 14.18 -3.60
CA GLY A 157 -24.88 15.37 -3.59
C GLY A 157 -23.48 15.09 -3.02
N HIS A 158 -22.58 16.07 -3.16
CA HIS A 158 -21.17 15.95 -2.76
C HIS A 158 -20.93 15.71 -1.25
N ARG A 159 -21.92 15.99 -0.39
CA ARG A 159 -21.87 15.76 1.08
C ARG A 159 -22.55 14.46 1.52
N GLU A 160 -23.22 13.76 0.60
CA GLU A 160 -23.91 12.50 0.89
C GLU A 160 -23.04 11.28 0.58
N ILE A 161 -21.94 11.46 -0.14
CA ILE A 161 -20.97 10.41 -0.46
C ILE A 161 -19.60 10.77 0.11
N LEU A 162 -19.11 9.90 0.97
CA LEU A 162 -17.69 9.84 1.31
C LEU A 162 -16.95 9.23 0.12
N HIS A 163 -16.13 10.04 -0.54
CA HIS A 163 -15.45 9.68 -1.78
C HIS A 163 -13.95 9.84 -1.64
N ILE A 164 -13.25 8.77 -1.98
CA ILE A 164 -11.80 8.67 -2.07
C ILE A 164 -11.42 8.31 -3.50
N SER A 165 -10.41 8.98 -4.05
CA SER A 165 -9.94 8.78 -5.42
C SER A 165 -8.54 8.23 -5.44
N ALA A 166 -8.25 7.36 -6.41
CA ALA A 166 -6.89 7.04 -6.78
C ALA A 166 -6.14 8.31 -7.22
N PRO A 167 -4.80 8.31 -7.11
CA PRO A 167 -3.97 9.35 -7.71
C PRO A 167 -4.37 9.58 -9.17
N LEU A 168 -4.56 10.84 -9.57
CA LEU A 168 -5.00 11.24 -10.91
C LEU A 168 -6.38 10.70 -11.35
N GLY A 169 -7.17 10.13 -10.43
CA GLY A 169 -8.47 9.53 -10.76
C GLY A 169 -8.36 8.25 -11.59
N LEU A 170 -7.18 7.60 -11.58
CA LEU A 170 -6.93 6.36 -12.31
C LEU A 170 -6.27 5.33 -11.39
N ALA A 171 -6.88 4.16 -11.28
CA ALA A 171 -6.37 3.06 -10.50
C ALA A 171 -4.99 2.61 -11.01
N PRO A 172 -4.01 2.39 -10.12
CA PRO A 172 -2.70 1.85 -10.52
C PRO A 172 -2.79 0.53 -11.30
N VAL A 173 -3.78 -0.33 -11.00
CA VAL A 173 -4.00 -1.58 -11.76
C VAL A 173 -4.44 -1.35 -13.20
N LYS A 174 -5.16 -0.25 -13.47
CA LYS A 174 -5.56 0.14 -14.83
C LYS A 174 -4.41 0.85 -15.54
N ALA A 175 -3.76 1.78 -14.86
CA ALA A 175 -2.62 2.53 -15.39
C ALA A 175 -1.46 1.61 -15.80
N GLY A 176 -1.17 0.60 -14.97
CA GLY A 176 -0.06 -0.34 -15.18
C GLY A 176 -0.46 -1.69 -15.74
N ARG A 177 -1.61 -1.80 -16.42
CA ARG A 177 -2.14 -3.08 -16.92
C ARG A 177 -1.13 -3.87 -17.76
N GLU A 178 -0.28 -3.19 -18.54
CA GLU A 178 0.71 -3.82 -19.41
C GLU A 178 1.87 -4.41 -18.60
N ALA A 179 2.37 -3.70 -17.59
CA ALA A 179 3.43 -4.20 -16.70
C ALA A 179 2.94 -5.41 -15.87
N ILE A 180 1.70 -5.34 -15.38
CA ILE A 180 1.07 -6.45 -14.65
C ILE A 180 0.84 -7.65 -15.59
N GLY A 181 0.40 -7.40 -16.83
CA GLY A 181 0.25 -8.42 -17.86
C GLY A 181 1.56 -9.12 -18.19
N LEU A 182 2.64 -8.35 -18.37
CA LEU A 182 3.98 -8.88 -18.60
C LEU A 182 4.44 -9.77 -17.43
N ALA A 183 4.29 -9.32 -16.18
CA ALA A 183 4.65 -10.10 -15.01
C ALA A 183 3.94 -11.47 -14.99
N LYS A 184 2.65 -11.49 -15.37
CA LYS A 184 1.86 -12.72 -15.45
C LYS A 184 2.31 -13.64 -16.59
N VAL A 185 2.60 -13.10 -17.77
CA VAL A 185 3.14 -13.87 -18.90
C VAL A 185 4.49 -14.49 -18.56
N MET A 186 5.36 -13.74 -17.86
CA MET A 186 6.64 -14.27 -17.38
C MET A 186 6.46 -15.40 -16.36
N GLU A 187 5.49 -15.27 -15.45
CA GLU A 187 5.15 -16.33 -14.50
C GLU A 187 4.63 -17.60 -15.20
N GLU A 188 3.75 -17.45 -16.19
CA GLU A 188 3.25 -18.57 -17.01
C GLU A 188 4.37 -19.23 -17.82
N HIS A 189 5.29 -18.43 -18.39
CA HIS A 189 6.47 -18.94 -19.09
C HIS A 189 7.37 -19.74 -18.15
N ALA A 190 7.67 -19.22 -16.96
CA ALA A 190 8.46 -19.92 -15.95
C ALA A 190 7.77 -21.23 -15.53
N ALA A 191 6.47 -21.18 -15.22
CA ALA A 191 5.70 -22.35 -14.85
C ALA A 191 5.71 -23.42 -15.95
N SER A 192 5.54 -23.02 -17.21
CA SER A 192 5.61 -23.91 -18.38
C SER A 192 7.00 -24.52 -18.56
N LEU A 193 8.06 -23.73 -18.42
CA LEU A 193 9.45 -24.19 -18.49
C LEU A 193 9.73 -25.26 -17.43
N PHE A 194 9.32 -25.04 -16.18
CA PHE A 194 9.51 -25.99 -15.08
C PHE A 194 8.59 -27.20 -15.18
N ALA A 195 7.33 -27.03 -15.59
CA ALA A 195 6.36 -28.12 -15.71
C ALA A 195 6.71 -29.08 -16.86
N ASN A 196 7.15 -28.54 -17.99
CA ASN A 196 7.50 -29.37 -19.14
C ASN A 196 8.84 -30.10 -18.95
N GLY A 197 9.65 -29.73 -17.96
CA GLY A 197 10.82 -30.51 -17.49
C GLY A 197 11.83 -30.91 -18.57
N ALA A 198 11.75 -30.32 -19.76
CA ALA A 198 12.35 -30.84 -20.98
C ALA A 198 13.51 -29.97 -21.43
N ARG A 199 14.39 -29.60 -20.50
CA ARG A 199 15.78 -29.34 -20.88
C ARG A 199 16.50 -30.68 -20.81
N PRO A 200 16.99 -31.23 -21.94
CA PRO A 200 17.87 -32.37 -21.88
C PRO A 200 19.03 -32.03 -20.93
N GLY A 201 19.29 -32.84 -19.91
CA GLY A 201 20.45 -32.63 -19.02
C GLY A 201 21.79 -32.71 -19.77
N GLY A 202 21.74 -33.23 -21.00
CA GLY A 202 22.82 -33.20 -21.97
C GLY A 202 22.40 -33.87 -23.27
N VAL A 203 23.28 -33.82 -24.25
CA VAL A 203 23.14 -34.52 -25.54
C VAL A 203 24.25 -35.54 -25.66
N ILE A 204 23.89 -36.77 -26.03
CA ILE A 204 24.86 -37.81 -26.37
C ILE A 204 25.10 -37.73 -27.88
N LYS A 205 26.32 -37.36 -28.26
CA LYS A 205 26.76 -37.27 -29.65
C LYS A 205 27.46 -38.56 -30.06
N THR A 206 27.24 -38.98 -31.30
CA THR A 206 27.95 -40.09 -31.92
C THR A 206 28.20 -39.78 -33.39
N ARG A 207 29.34 -40.24 -33.92
CA ARG A 207 29.68 -40.10 -35.36
C ARG A 207 28.94 -41.11 -36.24
N LYS A 208 28.41 -42.20 -35.67
CA LYS A 208 27.74 -43.27 -36.39
C LYS A 208 26.22 -43.06 -36.42
N VAL A 209 25.57 -43.33 -37.55
CA VAL A 209 24.11 -43.31 -37.63
C VAL A 209 23.55 -44.56 -36.94
N LEU A 210 22.93 -44.37 -35.78
CA LEU A 210 22.26 -45.45 -35.06
C LEU A 210 20.89 -45.76 -35.69
N GLY A 211 20.56 -47.04 -35.83
CA GLY A 211 19.21 -47.49 -36.20
C GLY A 211 18.17 -47.15 -35.13
N GLU A 212 16.90 -47.02 -35.53
CA GLU A 212 15.82 -46.55 -34.66
C GLU A 212 15.61 -47.43 -33.41
N ASP A 213 15.73 -48.75 -33.57
CA ASP A 213 15.62 -49.71 -32.47
C ASP A 213 16.76 -49.57 -31.45
N VAL A 214 17.98 -49.26 -31.92
CA VAL A 214 19.15 -49.06 -31.06
C VAL A 214 19.01 -47.77 -30.27
N LYS A 215 18.55 -46.69 -30.92
CA LYS A 215 18.26 -45.40 -30.26
C LYS A 215 17.23 -45.57 -29.14
N ARG A 216 16.13 -46.28 -29.40
CA ARG A 216 15.06 -46.50 -28.41
C ARG A 216 15.54 -47.31 -27.21
N LYS A 217 16.28 -48.41 -27.45
CA LYS A 217 16.85 -49.23 -26.37
C LYS A 217 17.86 -48.46 -25.52
N PHE A 218 18.73 -47.69 -26.17
CA PHE A 218 19.73 -46.87 -25.50
C PHE A 218 19.09 -45.76 -24.66
N ALA A 219 18.11 -45.04 -25.20
CA ALA A 219 17.37 -44.01 -24.46
C ALA A 219 16.62 -44.60 -23.24
N ALA A 220 16.02 -45.78 -23.39
CA ALA A 220 15.35 -46.47 -22.28
C ALA A 220 16.34 -46.89 -21.17
N ALA A 221 17.49 -47.46 -21.54
CA ALA A 221 18.54 -47.84 -20.58
C ALA A 221 19.13 -46.62 -19.87
N TRP A 222 19.39 -45.53 -20.62
CA TRP A 222 19.88 -44.28 -20.06
C TRP A 222 18.89 -43.67 -19.08
N ASN A 223 17.61 -43.58 -19.44
CA ASN A 223 16.57 -43.05 -18.54
C ASN A 223 16.34 -43.92 -17.30
N ALA A 224 16.51 -45.25 -17.40
CA ALA A 224 16.40 -46.14 -16.25
C ALA A 224 17.56 -45.94 -15.24
N ALA A 225 18.78 -45.67 -15.72
CA ALA A 225 19.95 -45.48 -14.87
C ALA A 225 20.09 -44.03 -14.35
N PHE A 226 19.75 -43.04 -15.17
CA PHE A 226 20.05 -41.62 -14.96
C PHE A 226 18.83 -40.70 -14.95
N GLY A 227 17.62 -41.23 -15.18
CA GLY A 227 16.38 -40.47 -15.09
C GLY A 227 15.89 -40.27 -13.65
N ARG A 228 14.66 -39.73 -13.51
CA ARG A 228 14.06 -39.42 -12.21
C ARG A 228 13.86 -40.71 -11.39
N GLY A 229 14.67 -40.90 -10.35
CA GLY A 229 14.68 -42.10 -9.51
C GLY A 229 15.78 -43.13 -9.83
N GLY A 230 16.66 -42.85 -10.80
CA GLY A 230 17.85 -43.66 -11.09
C GLY A 230 18.98 -43.44 -10.08
N SER A 231 19.91 -44.40 -9.99
CA SER A 231 20.96 -44.41 -8.96
C SER A 231 22.14 -43.47 -9.22
N GLY A 232 22.17 -42.75 -10.35
CA GLY A 232 23.21 -41.76 -10.66
C GLY A 232 24.63 -42.37 -10.74
N GLY A 233 24.76 -43.61 -11.22
CA GLY A 233 26.03 -44.34 -11.29
C GLY A 233 27.06 -43.75 -12.27
N VAL A 234 28.15 -44.46 -12.53
CA VAL A 234 29.12 -44.02 -13.56
C VAL A 234 28.58 -44.38 -14.95
N ALA A 235 28.45 -43.39 -15.83
CA ALA A 235 28.05 -43.60 -17.22
C ALA A 235 29.23 -44.09 -18.07
N VAL A 236 29.09 -45.23 -18.73
CA VAL A 236 30.06 -45.75 -19.70
C VAL A 236 29.46 -45.61 -21.10
N LEU A 237 30.20 -44.97 -22.00
CA LEU A 237 29.81 -44.73 -23.38
C LEU A 237 30.72 -45.52 -24.33
N ASP A 238 30.17 -45.99 -25.44
CA ASP A 238 30.91 -46.71 -26.48
C ASP A 238 31.89 -45.79 -27.24
N GLU A 239 32.81 -46.39 -27.99
CA GLU A 239 33.77 -45.68 -28.84
C GLU A 239 33.09 -44.67 -29.76
N ASP A 240 33.65 -43.46 -29.82
CA ASP A 240 33.12 -42.28 -30.53
C ASP A 240 31.78 -41.71 -30.00
N MET A 241 31.30 -42.13 -28.83
CA MET A 241 30.20 -41.47 -28.14
C MET A 241 30.70 -40.48 -27.09
N SER A 242 30.12 -39.27 -27.05
CA SER A 242 30.41 -38.27 -26.03
C SER A 242 29.12 -37.71 -25.43
N PHE A 243 29.12 -37.49 -24.12
CA PHE A 243 28.06 -36.76 -23.44
C PHE A 243 28.49 -35.30 -23.31
N GLU A 244 27.69 -34.39 -23.86
CA GLU A 244 27.81 -32.97 -23.61
C GLU A 244 26.70 -32.56 -22.65
N GLY A 245 27.06 -32.21 -21.42
CA GLY A 245 26.12 -31.65 -20.45
C GLY A 245 25.62 -30.28 -20.95
N LEU A 246 24.31 -30.06 -20.86
CA LEU A 246 23.76 -28.72 -21.05
C LEU A 246 23.70 -28.08 -19.66
N ASP A 247 24.36 -26.93 -19.49
CA ASP A 247 24.43 -26.25 -18.20
C ASP A 247 23.05 -25.97 -17.61
N ALA A 248 22.91 -26.19 -16.30
CA ALA A 248 21.65 -26.05 -15.59
C ALA A 248 21.17 -24.58 -15.45
N MET A 249 22.07 -23.60 -15.60
CA MET A 249 21.76 -22.18 -15.58
C MET A 249 22.48 -21.45 -16.72
N THR A 250 21.73 -21.10 -17.76
CA THR A 250 22.24 -20.37 -18.91
C THR A 250 22.29 -18.86 -18.62
N ALA A 251 23.06 -18.09 -19.41
CA ALA A 251 23.04 -16.63 -19.34
C ALA A 251 21.61 -16.05 -19.50
N ALA A 252 20.78 -16.72 -20.32
CA ALA A 252 19.38 -16.37 -20.51
C ALA A 252 18.53 -16.59 -19.23
N ASP A 253 18.84 -17.60 -18.41
CA ASP A 253 18.13 -17.83 -17.14
C ASP A 253 18.48 -16.77 -16.08
N ALA A 254 19.73 -16.33 -16.05
CA ALA A 254 20.18 -15.24 -15.19
C ALA A 254 19.50 -13.91 -15.61
N GLU A 255 19.43 -13.63 -16.90
CA GLU A 255 18.74 -12.46 -17.46
C GLU A 255 17.22 -12.49 -17.19
N PHE A 256 16.59 -13.67 -17.33
CA PHE A 256 15.18 -13.86 -17.01
C PHE A 256 14.90 -13.58 -15.52
N THR A 257 15.75 -14.08 -14.62
CA THR A 257 15.63 -13.84 -13.18
C THR A 257 15.77 -12.36 -12.85
N ALA A 258 16.75 -11.67 -13.44
CA ALA A 258 16.94 -10.24 -13.26
C ALA A 258 15.74 -9.42 -13.77
N THR A 259 15.16 -9.83 -14.91
CA THR A 259 13.97 -9.18 -15.46
C THR A 259 12.77 -9.38 -14.53
N ARG A 260 12.59 -10.57 -13.95
CA ARG A 260 11.51 -10.84 -12.98
C ARG A 260 11.64 -9.98 -11.72
N ALA A 261 12.86 -9.74 -11.24
CA ALA A 261 13.10 -8.82 -10.14
C ALA A 261 12.74 -7.37 -10.50
N GLU A 262 13.13 -6.89 -11.68
CA GLU A 262 12.77 -5.54 -12.13
C GLU A 262 11.25 -5.40 -12.36
N GLN A 263 10.53 -6.46 -12.74
CA GLN A 263 9.06 -6.42 -12.79
C GLN A 263 8.41 -6.12 -11.44
N VAL A 264 8.98 -6.64 -10.33
CA VAL A 264 8.49 -6.30 -8.98
C VAL A 264 8.69 -4.82 -8.71
N VAL A 265 9.84 -4.26 -9.10
CA VAL A 265 10.15 -2.83 -8.96
C VAL A 265 9.22 -1.96 -9.80
N GLU A 266 8.94 -2.35 -11.04
CA GLU A 266 8.02 -1.62 -11.93
C GLU A 266 6.59 -1.61 -11.35
N ILE A 267 6.12 -2.74 -10.83
CA ILE A 267 4.85 -2.79 -10.12
C ILE A 267 4.87 -1.91 -8.87
N ALA A 268 5.96 -1.93 -8.09
CA ALA A 268 6.10 -1.08 -6.91
C ALA A 268 5.99 0.42 -7.25
N ARG A 269 6.58 0.85 -8.37
CA ARG A 269 6.48 2.24 -8.88
C ARG A 269 5.04 2.66 -9.13
N LEU A 270 4.19 1.80 -9.69
CA LEU A 270 2.77 2.09 -9.95
C LEU A 270 2.01 2.45 -8.66
N PHE A 271 2.29 1.73 -7.57
CA PHE A 271 1.67 1.97 -6.27
C PHE A 271 2.43 3.00 -5.43
N ARG A 272 3.55 3.54 -5.95
CA ARG A 272 4.49 4.41 -5.26
C ARG A 272 5.10 3.80 -3.99
N VAL A 273 5.05 2.47 -3.86
CA VAL A 273 5.57 1.74 -2.70
C VAL A 273 7.06 1.50 -2.89
N PRO A 274 7.91 1.76 -1.88
CA PRO A 274 9.31 1.37 -1.91
C PRO A 274 9.49 -0.15 -2.09
N PRO A 275 10.34 -0.64 -3.02
CA PRO A 275 10.44 -2.07 -3.34
C PRO A 275 10.76 -2.99 -2.16
N HIS A 276 11.54 -2.52 -1.19
CA HIS A 276 11.89 -3.28 0.01
C HIS A 276 10.68 -3.57 0.91
N LEU A 277 9.63 -2.75 0.88
CA LEU A 277 8.37 -3.04 1.58
C LEU A 277 7.50 -4.08 0.85
N LEU A 278 7.86 -4.43 -0.39
CA LEU A 278 7.33 -5.59 -1.11
C LEU A 278 8.25 -6.81 -0.99
N PHE A 279 9.20 -6.78 -0.05
CA PHE A 279 10.20 -7.83 0.18
C PHE A 279 11.15 -8.06 -0.99
N GLU A 280 11.34 -7.07 -1.88
CA GLU A 280 12.44 -7.09 -2.82
C GLU A 280 13.65 -6.34 -2.26
N LEU A 281 14.67 -7.12 -1.90
CA LEU A 281 15.83 -6.73 -1.10
C LEU A 281 17.15 -6.80 -1.90
N SER A 282 17.11 -7.20 -3.18
CA SER A 282 18.31 -7.37 -4.00
C SER A 282 19.23 -6.15 -4.08
N ARG A 283 18.70 -4.93 -3.91
CA ARG A 283 19.44 -3.65 -3.92
C ARG A 283 19.32 -2.85 -2.62
N ALA A 284 18.72 -3.41 -1.57
CA ALA A 284 18.48 -2.68 -0.32
C ALA A 284 19.73 -2.66 0.57
N THR A 285 20.33 -1.49 0.77
CA THR A 285 21.30 -1.27 1.86
C THR A 285 20.53 -1.00 3.15
N TRP A 286 20.57 -1.96 4.08
CA TRP A 286 19.88 -1.95 5.38
C TRP A 286 20.32 -0.85 6.36
N SER A 287 21.09 0.14 5.91
CA SER A 287 21.75 1.10 6.79
C SER A 287 20.79 2.12 7.43
N ASN A 288 19.55 2.29 6.95
CA ASN A 288 18.58 3.11 7.67
C ASN A 288 17.10 2.73 7.39
N ALA A 289 16.60 1.73 8.11
CA ALA A 289 15.18 1.32 8.04
C ALA A 289 14.21 2.45 8.43
N GLU A 290 14.62 3.37 9.30
CA GLU A 290 13.78 4.51 9.70
C GLU A 290 13.58 5.47 8.53
N GLU A 291 14.65 5.85 7.82
CA GLU A 291 14.55 6.70 6.60
C GLU A 291 13.69 6.06 5.50
N MET A 292 13.77 4.73 5.37
CA MET A 292 12.96 3.96 4.43
C MET A 292 11.46 4.04 4.77
N PHE A 293 11.08 3.87 6.04
CA PHE A 293 9.70 4.04 6.48
C PHE A 293 9.24 5.51 6.41
N GLN A 294 10.11 6.49 6.70
CA GLN A 294 9.80 7.91 6.49
C GLN A 294 9.44 8.21 5.04
N SER A 295 10.20 7.63 4.11
CA SER A 295 9.96 7.79 2.68
C SER A 295 8.61 7.19 2.27
N PHE A 296 8.23 6.03 2.82
CA PHE A 296 6.91 5.44 2.61
C PHE A 296 5.78 6.33 3.14
N LEU A 297 5.91 6.83 4.38
CA LEU A 297 4.93 7.74 4.97
C LEU A 297 4.76 9.00 4.13
N THR A 298 5.87 9.64 3.79
CA THR A 298 5.87 10.94 3.10
C THR A 298 5.41 10.83 1.66
N LEU A 299 5.90 9.85 0.90
CA LEU A 299 5.68 9.77 -0.54
C LEU A 299 4.44 8.95 -0.91
N THR A 300 4.07 7.97 -0.09
CA THR A 300 2.96 7.05 -0.39
C THR A 300 1.73 7.38 0.44
N LEU A 301 1.86 7.33 1.78
CA LEU A 301 0.69 7.40 2.66
C LEU A 301 0.13 8.81 2.78
N ARG A 302 0.98 9.83 2.93
CA ARG A 302 0.55 11.21 3.20
C ARG A 302 -0.51 11.72 2.20
N PRO A 303 -0.35 11.55 0.87
CA PRO A 303 -1.40 11.93 -0.09
C PRO A 303 -2.75 11.24 0.17
N TRP A 304 -2.75 9.99 0.61
CA TRP A 304 -3.98 9.28 0.97
C TRP A 304 -4.57 9.81 2.28
N LEU A 305 -3.74 10.06 3.29
CA LEU A 305 -4.20 10.61 4.57
C LEU A 305 -4.84 11.98 4.35
N ASP A 306 -4.20 12.88 3.60
CA ASP A 306 -4.74 14.20 3.27
C ASP A 306 -6.09 14.07 2.52
N ALA A 307 -6.20 13.14 1.58
CA ALA A 307 -7.44 12.88 0.85
C ALA A 307 -8.57 12.37 1.76
N TRP A 308 -8.23 11.51 2.73
CA TRP A 308 -9.16 11.00 3.74
C TRP A 308 -9.61 12.10 4.72
N GLU A 309 -8.68 12.90 5.23
CA GLU A 309 -8.96 14.03 6.13
C GLU A 309 -9.92 15.01 5.45
N TRP A 310 -9.67 15.33 4.19
CA TRP A 310 -10.57 16.19 3.40
C TRP A 310 -11.93 15.54 3.15
N ALA A 311 -11.97 14.25 2.79
CA ALA A 311 -13.22 13.54 2.56
C ALA A 311 -14.09 13.50 3.83
N TYR A 312 -13.49 13.23 4.99
CA TYR A 312 -14.17 13.32 6.28
C TYR A 312 -14.62 14.74 6.58
N ALA A 313 -13.75 15.75 6.45
CA ALA A 313 -14.11 17.15 6.72
C ALA A 313 -15.24 17.65 5.81
N ARG A 314 -15.30 17.20 4.56
CA ARG A 314 -16.37 17.54 3.61
C ARG A 314 -17.71 16.98 4.06
N VAL A 315 -17.75 15.73 4.51
CA VAL A 315 -19.00 15.01 4.80
C VAL A 315 -19.46 15.20 6.25
N LEU A 316 -18.55 15.18 7.20
CA LEU A 316 -18.84 15.16 8.64
C LEU A 316 -18.89 16.55 9.28
N LEU A 317 -18.13 17.51 8.77
CA LEU A 317 -18.03 18.84 9.38
C LEU A 317 -18.82 19.89 8.57
N THR A 318 -19.51 20.78 9.25
CA THR A 318 -20.14 21.95 8.62
C THR A 318 -19.08 23.01 8.28
N PRO A 319 -19.37 23.93 7.34
CA PRO A 319 -18.49 25.08 7.10
C PRO A 319 -18.20 25.89 8.37
N GLU A 320 -19.17 26.04 9.26
CA GLU A 320 -19.07 26.78 10.52
C GLU A 320 -18.16 26.06 11.53
N GLU A 321 -18.28 24.74 11.63
CA GLU A 321 -17.39 23.92 12.49
C GLU A 321 -15.94 24.02 12.01
N ARG A 322 -15.70 23.93 10.69
CA ARG A 322 -14.35 24.10 10.13
C ARG A 322 -13.79 25.50 10.39
N ALA A 323 -14.61 26.54 10.22
CA ALA A 323 -14.22 27.92 10.55
C ALA A 323 -13.93 28.11 12.05
N SER A 324 -14.60 27.35 12.90
CA SER A 324 -14.41 27.32 14.36
C SER A 324 -13.22 26.45 14.81
N GLY A 325 -12.43 25.94 13.87
CA GLY A 325 -11.20 25.20 14.15
C GLY A 325 -11.37 23.69 14.28
N TYR A 326 -12.52 23.11 13.93
CA TYR A 326 -12.68 21.65 13.87
C TYR A 326 -12.09 21.05 12.60
N TYR A 327 -11.35 19.96 12.74
CA TYR A 327 -10.75 19.23 11.63
C TYR A 327 -10.49 17.77 11.99
N VAL A 328 -10.24 16.93 10.97
CA VAL A 328 -9.88 15.53 11.13
C VAL A 328 -8.41 15.37 10.80
N GLU A 329 -7.68 14.62 11.61
CA GLU A 329 -6.25 14.35 11.40
C GLU A 329 -5.91 12.91 11.77
N PHE A 330 -5.02 12.28 11.00
CA PHE A 330 -4.46 10.97 11.35
C PHE A 330 -3.33 11.08 12.38
N VAL A 331 -3.33 10.19 13.36
CA VAL A 331 -2.26 10.09 14.36
C VAL A 331 -1.15 9.21 13.79
N ILE A 332 -0.10 9.85 13.26
CA ILE A 332 1.03 9.17 12.62
C ILE A 332 2.15 8.76 13.59
N ASP A 333 2.14 9.31 14.81
CA ASP A 333 3.19 9.11 15.82
C ASP A 333 3.41 7.63 16.17
N ASP A 334 2.35 6.82 16.11
CA ASP A 334 2.42 5.38 16.38
C ASP A 334 3.19 4.62 15.29
N ILE A 335 3.12 5.03 14.02
CA ILE A 335 3.93 4.43 12.94
C ILE A 335 5.39 4.87 13.06
N MET A 336 5.59 6.12 13.50
CA MET A 336 6.89 6.74 13.69
C MET A 336 7.62 6.25 14.94
N THR A 337 7.08 5.21 15.62
CA THR A 337 7.65 4.66 16.84
C THR A 337 9.09 4.24 16.61
N ALA A 338 10.00 5.15 16.92
CA ALA A 338 11.42 4.90 16.96
C ALA A 338 11.69 3.86 18.06
N ASN A 339 12.85 3.23 18.01
CA ASN A 339 13.28 2.34 19.09
C ASN A 339 13.14 3.06 20.45
N THR A 340 12.91 2.28 21.52
CA THR A 340 12.68 2.83 22.87
C THR A 340 13.78 3.80 23.32
N ALA A 341 15.02 3.61 22.86
CA ALA A 341 16.13 4.51 23.17
C ALA A 341 15.98 5.88 22.47
N THR A 342 15.68 5.91 21.18
CA THR A 342 15.42 7.16 20.44
C THR A 342 14.23 7.90 21.05
N ARG A 343 13.13 7.20 21.38
CA ARG A 343 11.98 7.82 22.07
C ARG A 343 12.36 8.41 23.43
N ALA A 344 13.16 7.69 24.21
CA ALA A 344 13.64 8.19 25.50
C ALA A 344 14.52 9.43 25.33
N THR A 345 15.42 9.46 24.34
CA THR A 345 16.24 10.62 24.01
C THR A 345 15.40 11.81 23.57
N THR A 346 14.41 11.61 22.69
CA THR A 346 13.50 12.66 22.22
C THR A 346 12.68 13.26 23.38
N TYR A 347 12.07 12.42 24.23
CA TYR A 347 11.34 12.92 25.41
C TYR A 347 12.27 13.63 26.40
N GLN A 348 13.50 13.15 26.58
CA GLN A 348 14.50 13.82 27.42
C GLN A 348 14.83 15.22 26.89
N GLN A 349 14.99 15.37 25.58
CA GLN A 349 15.25 16.66 24.94
C GLN A 349 14.05 17.61 25.08
N TYR A 350 12.83 17.15 24.79
CA TYR A 350 11.63 17.98 24.93
C TYR A 350 11.37 18.40 26.38
N ARG A 351 11.58 17.51 27.35
CA ARG A 351 11.47 17.85 28.77
C ARG A 351 12.58 18.81 29.21
N ALA A 352 13.80 18.66 28.70
CA ALA A 352 14.91 19.57 28.99
C ALA A 352 14.69 20.98 28.43
N MET A 353 14.02 21.10 27.27
CA MET A 353 13.66 22.38 26.66
C MET A 353 12.42 23.04 27.30
N GLY A 354 11.71 22.35 28.21
CA GLY A 354 10.46 22.85 28.78
C GLY A 354 9.28 22.81 27.81
N VAL A 355 9.30 21.88 26.84
CA VAL A 355 8.19 21.67 25.90
C VAL A 355 7.16 20.69 26.45
N LEU A 356 7.61 19.67 27.21
CA LEU A 356 6.75 18.65 27.82
C LEU A 356 6.96 18.57 29.33
N THR A 357 5.88 18.39 30.08
CA THR A 357 5.88 18.05 31.51
C THR A 357 6.19 16.56 31.73
N ALA A 358 6.43 16.15 32.97
CA ALA A 358 6.62 14.73 33.28
C ALA A 358 5.33 13.92 33.02
N ASN A 359 4.15 14.50 33.28
CA ASN A 359 2.87 13.85 33.04
C ASN A 359 2.55 13.71 31.55
N GLU A 360 2.95 14.67 30.72
CA GLU A 360 2.80 14.55 29.26
C GLU A 360 3.71 13.46 28.67
N VAL A 361 4.95 13.33 29.16
CA VAL A 361 5.83 12.21 28.81
C VAL A 361 5.22 10.87 29.26
N ARG A 362 4.64 10.82 30.47
CA ARG A 362 3.96 9.62 30.99
C ARG A 362 2.73 9.27 30.17
N ALA A 363 1.92 10.24 29.78
CA ALA A 363 0.77 10.05 28.90
C ALA A 363 1.20 9.48 27.54
N GLY A 364 2.27 10.03 26.93
CA GLY A 364 2.84 9.49 25.68
C GLY A 364 3.44 8.08 25.80
N LEU A 365 3.76 7.64 27.02
CA LEU A 365 4.20 6.29 27.35
C LEU A 365 3.07 5.39 27.91
N ASN A 366 1.81 5.84 27.83
CA ASN A 366 0.64 5.14 28.39
C ASN A 366 0.79 4.81 29.89
N ARG A 367 1.31 5.76 30.68
CA ARG A 367 1.47 5.67 32.13
C ARG A 367 0.57 6.69 32.83
N ALA A 368 -0.01 6.29 33.97
CA ALA A 368 -0.83 7.18 34.79
C ALA A 368 -0.01 8.40 35.27
N PRO A 369 -0.62 9.60 35.39
CA PRO A 369 0.06 10.79 35.89
C PRO A 369 0.54 10.60 37.34
N ILE A 370 1.49 11.44 37.74
CA ILE A 370 1.99 11.54 39.11
C ILE A 370 1.78 12.96 39.65
N ASP A 371 1.61 13.06 40.97
CA ASP A 371 1.49 14.34 41.66
C ASP A 371 2.78 15.14 41.52
N GLY A 372 2.66 16.43 41.18
CA GLY A 372 3.80 17.32 40.89
C GLY A 372 4.42 17.11 39.50
N GLY A 373 3.83 16.26 38.65
CA GLY A 373 4.35 15.96 37.31
C GLY A 373 4.05 17.01 36.23
N ASP A 374 3.25 18.03 36.53
CA ASP A 374 2.81 19.08 35.58
C ASP A 374 3.73 20.32 35.57
N THR A 375 5.00 20.16 35.96
CA THR A 375 6.00 21.24 35.93
C THR A 375 6.90 21.14 34.70
N LEU A 376 7.22 22.30 34.12
CA LEU A 376 8.17 22.43 33.01
C LEU A 376 9.60 22.61 33.54
N GLU A 377 10.07 21.62 34.31
CA GLU A 377 11.41 21.61 34.88
C GLU A 377 12.37 20.79 34.02
N ASN A 378 13.53 21.36 33.73
CA ASN A 378 14.60 20.64 33.05
C ASN A 378 15.26 19.65 34.04
N PRO A 379 15.19 18.32 33.79
CA PRO A 379 15.73 17.31 34.71
C PRO A 379 17.25 17.34 34.83
N ASN A 380 17.94 17.97 33.87
CA ASN A 380 19.40 17.99 33.81
C ASN A 380 20.01 19.15 34.58
N ILE A 381 19.19 20.10 35.06
CA ILE A 381 19.65 21.18 35.94
C ILE A 381 19.06 20.94 37.33
N THR A 382 19.91 20.92 38.34
CA THR A 382 19.45 21.00 39.74
C THR A 382 19.47 22.48 40.12
N PRO A 383 18.31 23.14 40.31
CA PRO A 383 18.30 24.49 40.85
C PRO A 383 18.94 24.45 42.25
N GLY A 384 20.06 25.14 42.44
CA GLY A 384 20.67 25.31 43.75
C GLY A 384 21.97 24.54 44.04
N LYS A 385 22.66 23.94 43.06
CA LYS A 385 24.09 23.65 43.25
C LYS A 385 24.86 24.94 42.94
N PRO A 386 25.51 25.61 43.91
CA PRO A 386 26.37 26.74 43.59
C PRO A 386 27.39 26.27 42.57
N ALA A 387 27.61 27.05 41.50
CA ALA A 387 28.83 26.90 40.73
C ALA A 387 29.97 26.90 41.76
N GLY A 388 30.69 25.79 41.88
CA GLY A 388 31.72 25.64 42.89
C GLY A 388 32.59 26.89 42.83
N GLN A 389 32.66 27.64 43.93
CA GLN A 389 33.59 28.76 44.03
C GLN A 389 34.96 28.19 43.69
N ASN A 390 35.48 28.53 42.52
CA ASN A 390 36.89 28.36 42.20
C ASN A 390 37.63 29.33 43.13
N ASP A 391 37.89 28.89 44.35
CA ASP A 391 38.73 29.61 45.31
C ASP A 391 40.18 29.39 44.87
N ASN A 392 40.55 30.02 43.74
CA ASN A 392 41.93 30.16 43.28
C ASN A 392 42.68 31.12 44.22
N ARG A 393 42.72 30.80 45.51
CA ARG A 393 43.67 31.42 46.44
C ARG A 393 45.04 30.85 46.11
N LYS A 394 45.92 31.72 45.63
CA LYS A 394 47.35 31.43 45.50
C LYS A 394 47.87 30.99 46.88
N PRO A 395 48.50 29.83 47.02
CA PRO A 395 49.12 29.43 48.27
C PRO A 395 50.33 30.33 48.52
N GLY A 396 50.29 31.21 49.53
CA GLY A 396 51.49 31.99 49.86
C GLY A 396 51.40 33.21 50.78
N GLU A 397 50.24 33.66 51.25
CA GLU A 397 50.21 34.81 52.19
C GLU A 397 49.26 34.56 53.37
N VAL A 398 49.76 33.82 54.37
CA VAL A 398 49.42 34.07 55.76
C VAL A 398 50.69 33.99 56.62
N ALA A 399 51.02 35.14 57.20
CA ALA A 399 51.83 35.38 58.39
C ALA A 399 53.36 35.14 58.37
N ALA A 400 54.10 36.26 58.39
CA ALA A 400 54.97 36.60 59.52
C ALA A 400 54.64 38.03 59.97
#